data_AF-A0A183VGK3-F1
#
_entry.id   AF-A0A183VGK3-F1
#
_cell.length_a   1.000
_cell.length_b   1.000
_cell.length_c   1.000
_cell.angle_alpha   90.00
_cell.angle_beta   90.00
_cell.angle_gamma   90.00
#
_symmetry.space_group_name_H-M   'P 1'
#
loop_
_entity.id
_entity.type
_entity.pdbx_description
1 polymer ?
#
loop_
_entity_poly.entity_id
_entity_poly.type
_entity_poly.pdbx_seq_one_letter_code
_entity_poly.pdbx_strand_id
1 'polypeptide(L)'
;MPEMTRTIVQFYPPRGAKYAPCSKGIHAGFKQFAPCNTHLCPRQLSYFNRWSRCFYNEPNIGVASGCYKMRILPMTDAFIKLDVVDLIRNCSKEECIEYLP
;
A
#
# COMPACT_ATOMS: atom_id res chain seq x y z
N MET A 1 4.17 -10.15 2.40
CA MET A 1 4.46 -8.74 2.77
C MET A 1 5.24 -8.12 1.63
N PRO A 2 5.12 -6.82 1.31
CA PRO A 2 6.01 -6.22 0.31
C PRO A 2 7.46 -6.40 0.76
N GLU A 3 8.30 -6.85 -0.16
CA GLU A 3 9.72 -7.07 0.07
C GLU A 3 10.49 -5.89 -0.54
N MET A 4 11.52 -5.42 0.16
CA MET A 4 12.44 -4.43 -0.39
C MET A 4 13.87 -4.96 -0.37
N THR A 5 14.63 -4.55 -1.38
CA THR A 5 16.05 -4.82 -1.44
C THR A 5 16.79 -3.72 -0.70
N ARG A 6 17.60 -4.10 0.29
CA ARG A 6 18.56 -3.20 0.93
C ARG A 6 19.98 -3.62 0.60
N THR A 7 20.87 -2.65 0.50
CA THR A 7 22.30 -2.89 0.32
C THR A 7 23.01 -2.60 1.63
N ILE A 8 23.87 -3.51 2.08
CA ILE A 8 24.69 -3.28 3.27
C ILE A 8 25.74 -2.23 2.92
N VAL A 9 25.67 -1.08 3.59
CA VAL A 9 26.65 0.01 3.39
C VAL A 9 27.88 -0.19 4.26
N GLN A 10 27.67 -0.70 5.47
CA GLN A 10 28.72 -0.86 6.46
C GLN A 10 28.49 -2.15 7.26
N PHE A 11 29.60 -2.83 7.55
CA PHE A 11 29.62 -4.11 8.26
C PHE A 11 30.61 -4.03 9.41
N TYR A 12 30.16 -4.42 10.61
CA TYR A 12 30.97 -4.39 11.82
C TYR A 12 31.16 -5.83 12.34
N PRO A 13 32.31 -6.47 12.08
CA PRO A 13 32.57 -7.79 12.62
C PRO A 13 32.75 -7.75 14.14
N PRO A 14 32.33 -8.79 14.88
CA PRO A 14 32.64 -8.91 16.30
C PRO A 14 34.15 -8.96 16.50
N ARG A 15 34.64 -8.24 17.52
CA ARG A 15 36.05 -8.27 17.93
C ARG A 15 36.22 -9.25 19.11
N GLY A 16 37.17 -10.18 18.97
CA GLY A 16 37.46 -11.19 19.99
C GLY A 16 36.53 -12.40 19.97
N ALA A 17 36.66 -13.27 20.97
CA ALA A 17 35.94 -14.56 21.05
C ALA A 17 34.65 -14.51 21.89
N LYS A 18 34.25 -13.33 22.37
CA LYS A 18 33.08 -13.18 23.27
C LYS A 18 31.75 -13.46 22.58
N TYR A 19 31.64 -13.19 21.28
CA TYR A 19 30.42 -13.37 20.50
C TYR A 19 30.68 -14.29 19.31
N ALA A 20 29.64 -15.00 18.86
CA ALA A 20 29.74 -15.88 17.70
C ALA A 20 30.15 -15.08 16.44
N PRO A 21 30.98 -15.67 15.55
CA PRO A 21 31.35 -15.02 14.31
C PRO A 21 30.11 -14.76 13.45
N CYS A 22 30.12 -13.65 12.71
CA CYS A 22 29.07 -13.38 11.73
C CYS A 22 29.01 -14.48 10.67
N SER A 23 27.82 -14.71 10.13
CA SER A 23 27.62 -15.63 9.01
C SER A 23 28.48 -15.24 7.81
N LYS A 24 29.08 -16.25 7.17
CA LYS A 24 29.91 -16.07 5.98
C LYS A 24 29.06 -15.53 4.83
N GLY A 25 29.59 -14.57 4.08
CA GLY A 25 28.93 -13.99 2.90
C GLY A 25 28.29 -12.61 3.11
N ILE A 26 28.20 -12.13 4.35
CA ILE A 26 27.74 -10.76 4.64
C ILE A 26 28.92 -9.79 4.52
N HIS A 27 28.83 -8.85 3.59
CA HIS A 27 29.85 -7.83 3.34
C HIS A 27 29.21 -6.53 2.85
N ALA A 28 29.97 -5.42 2.88
CA ALA A 28 29.52 -4.18 2.25
C ALA A 28 29.25 -4.41 0.75
N GLY A 29 28.11 -3.92 0.25
CA GLY A 29 27.63 -4.20 -1.11
C GLY A 29 26.71 -5.42 -1.23
N PHE A 30 26.59 -6.25 -0.18
CA PHE A 30 25.66 -7.38 -0.19
C PHE A 30 24.21 -6.89 -0.24
N LYS A 31 23.44 -7.41 -1.21
CA LYS A 31 22.01 -7.11 -1.38
C LYS A 31 21.17 -8.14 -0.64
N GLN A 32 20.30 -7.66 0.24
CA GLN A 32 19.38 -8.50 1.01
C GLN A 32 17.95 -8.16 0.65
N PHE A 33 17.12 -9.20 0.55
CA PHE A 33 15.67 -9.05 0.63
C PHE A 33 15.28 -8.99 2.10
N ALA A 34 14.61 -7.92 2.49
CA ALA A 34 14.06 -7.76 3.81
C ALA A 34 12.56 -7.48 3.71
N PRO A 35 11.73 -8.03 4.61
CA PRO A 35 10.35 -7.61 4.72
C PRO A 35 10.35 -6.11 5.04
N CYS A 36 9.52 -5.35 4.32
CA CYS A 36 9.37 -3.94 4.59
C CYS A 36 8.83 -3.74 6.00
N ASN A 37 9.48 -2.88 6.79
CA ASN A 37 8.85 -2.36 7.98
C ASN A 37 7.62 -1.56 7.52
N THR A 38 6.41 -2.04 7.80
CA THR A 38 5.16 -1.49 7.28
C THR A 38 4.94 -0.04 7.70
N HIS A 39 5.55 0.37 8.81
CA HIS A 39 5.60 1.75 9.29
C HIS A 39 6.59 2.66 8.55
N LEU A 40 7.49 2.16 7.70
CA LEU A 40 8.50 3.01 7.04
C LEU A 40 8.44 2.93 5.52
N CYS A 41 7.68 1.99 4.98
CA CYS A 41 7.58 1.77 3.56
C CYS A 41 6.27 2.31 3.00
N PRO A 42 6.26 3.54 2.47
CA PRO A 42 5.07 4.08 1.87
C PRO A 42 4.70 3.27 0.62
N ARG A 43 3.46 2.81 0.56
CA ARG A 43 2.90 2.24 -0.68
C ARG A 43 2.30 3.35 -1.52
N GLN A 44 2.47 3.27 -2.83
CA GLN A 44 1.83 4.19 -3.75
C GLN A 44 0.31 3.99 -3.71
N LEU A 45 -0.45 5.08 -3.73
CA LEU A 45 -1.91 5.04 -3.78
C LEU A 45 -2.41 4.30 -5.03
N SER A 46 -1.71 4.45 -6.16
CA SER A 46 -1.99 3.73 -7.42
C SER A 46 -1.91 2.20 -7.32
N TYR A 47 -1.24 1.66 -6.29
CA TYR A 47 -1.20 0.22 -6.06
C TYR A 47 -2.58 -0.34 -5.64
N PHE A 48 -3.41 0.49 -5.01
CA PHE A 48 -4.71 0.08 -4.47
C PHE A 48 -5.81 0.25 -5.50
N ASN A 49 -5.87 -0.66 -6.48
CA ASN A 49 -6.81 -0.56 -7.61
C ASN A 49 -8.22 -1.11 -7.33
N ARG A 50 -8.49 -1.51 -6.08
CA ARG A 50 -9.83 -1.94 -5.67
C ARG A 50 -10.68 -0.74 -5.30
N TRP A 51 -11.93 -0.77 -5.74
CA TRP A 51 -12.93 0.25 -5.48
C TRP A 51 -14.09 -0.36 -4.71
N SER A 52 -14.76 0.46 -3.91
CA SER A 52 -16.02 0.11 -3.29
C SER A 52 -17.11 -0.13 -4.34
N ARG A 53 -18.26 -0.65 -3.90
CA ARG A 53 -19.49 -0.49 -4.66
C ARG A 53 -19.80 1.00 -4.88
N CYS A 54 -20.71 1.29 -5.80
CA CYS A 54 -21.21 2.63 -6.04
C CYS A 54 -22.20 3.05 -4.95
N PHE A 55 -22.13 4.33 -4.59
CA PHE A 55 -23.02 5.00 -3.67
C PHE A 55 -23.62 6.21 -4.37
N TYR A 56 -24.89 6.49 -4.13
CA TYR A 56 -25.52 7.71 -4.63
C TYR A 56 -24.87 8.93 -3.99
N ASN A 57 -24.68 10.00 -4.77
CA ASN A 57 -24.27 11.29 -4.23
C ASN A 57 -25.30 11.81 -3.23
N GLU A 58 -26.59 11.69 -3.58
CA GLU A 58 -27.72 11.98 -2.70
C GLU A 58 -28.67 10.78 -2.64
N PRO A 59 -28.71 10.04 -1.52
CA PRO A 59 -29.53 8.84 -1.39
C PRO A 59 -31.03 9.06 -1.67
N ASN A 60 -31.56 10.25 -1.36
CA ASN A 60 -32.97 10.58 -1.57
C ASN A 60 -33.33 10.84 -3.05
N ILE A 61 -32.35 11.24 -3.86
CA ILE A 61 -32.52 11.51 -5.29
C ILE A 61 -32.15 10.26 -6.12
N GLY A 62 -31.30 9.38 -5.56
CA GLY A 62 -30.88 8.14 -6.21
C GLY A 62 -29.97 8.40 -7.41
N VAL A 63 -30.17 7.63 -8.48
CA VAL A 63 -29.34 7.65 -9.70
C VAL A 63 -29.29 9.04 -10.35
N ALA A 64 -30.35 9.84 -10.24
CA ALA A 64 -30.42 11.17 -10.84
C ALA A 64 -29.39 12.16 -10.25
N SER A 65 -28.94 11.94 -9.00
CA SER A 65 -27.84 12.71 -8.39
C SER A 65 -26.45 12.26 -8.83
N GLY A 66 -26.36 11.15 -9.57
CA GLY A 66 -25.12 10.45 -9.90
C GLY A 66 -24.62 9.54 -8.76
N CYS A 67 -23.61 8.74 -9.08
CA CYS A 67 -22.97 7.83 -8.14
C CYS A 67 -21.46 8.01 -8.12
N TYR A 68 -20.87 7.71 -6.96
CA TYR A 68 -19.43 7.66 -6.76
C TYR A 68 -19.00 6.33 -6.14
N LYS A 69 -17.73 5.99 -6.32
CA LYS A 69 -17.05 4.89 -5.63
C LYS A 69 -15.74 5.38 -5.03
N MET A 70 -15.37 4.77 -3.91
CA MET A 70 -14.19 5.12 -3.13
C MET A 70 -13.12 4.05 -3.29
N ARG A 71 -11.85 4.47 -3.35
CA ARG A 71 -10.72 3.54 -3.40
C ARG A 71 -10.60 2.81 -2.06
N ILE A 72 -10.52 1.48 -2.09
CA ILE A 72 -10.40 0.66 -0.88
C ILE A 72 -8.95 0.63 -0.44
N LEU A 73 -8.70 1.17 0.76
CA LEU A 73 -7.41 1.15 1.42
C LEU A 73 -7.38 0.10 2.54
N PRO A 74 -6.21 -0.49 2.85
CA PRO A 74 -6.10 -1.42 3.95
C PRO A 74 -6.31 -0.71 5.29
N MET A 75 -7.04 -1.35 6.22
CA MET A 75 -7.28 -0.85 7.58
C MET A 75 -6.09 -1.06 8.54
N THR A 76 -4.89 -1.24 7.99
CA THR A 76 -3.66 -1.49 8.75
C THR A 76 -2.80 -0.23 8.81
N ASP A 77 -2.03 -0.05 9.88
CA ASP A 77 -1.03 1.02 9.98
C ASP A 77 -0.04 0.94 8.79
N ALA A 78 -0.22 1.83 7.83
CA ALA A 78 0.57 1.90 6.62
C ALA A 78 0.72 3.35 6.17
N PHE A 79 1.92 3.71 5.74
CA PHE A 79 2.13 4.97 5.03
C PHE A 79 1.67 4.82 3.58
N ILE A 80 0.93 5.80 3.08
CA ILE A 80 0.48 5.86 1.70
C ILE A 80 1.04 7.12 1.07
N LYS A 81 1.77 6.95 -0.04
CA LYS A 81 2.24 8.06 -0.86
C LYS A 81 1.17 8.38 -1.90
N LEU A 82 0.69 9.62 -1.90
CA LEU A 82 -0.25 10.12 -2.90
C LEU A 82 0.49 10.37 -4.21
N ASP A 83 0.49 9.38 -5.09
CA ASP A 83 1.02 9.48 -6.46
C ASP A 83 -0.09 9.68 -7.51
N VAL A 84 -1.34 9.47 -7.12
CA VAL A 84 -2.56 9.75 -7.89
C VAL A 84 -3.52 10.59 -7.03
N VAL A 85 -4.42 11.32 -7.69
CA VAL A 85 -5.39 12.21 -7.02
C VAL A 85 -6.76 11.57 -6.77
N ASP A 86 -7.02 10.41 -7.35
CA ASP A 86 -8.33 9.78 -7.34
C ASP A 86 -8.51 8.80 -6.16
N LEU A 87 -8.92 9.38 -5.04
CA LEU A 87 -9.50 8.64 -3.90
C LEU A 87 -10.98 8.31 -4.15
N ILE A 88 -11.64 9.13 -4.96
CA ILE A 88 -13.05 9.03 -5.35
C ILE A 88 -13.11 9.09 -6.87
N ARG A 89 -13.98 8.28 -7.47
CA ARG A 89 -14.31 8.35 -8.90
C ARG A 89 -15.81 8.25 -9.09
N ASN A 90 -16.30 8.87 -10.15
CA ASN A 90 -17.67 8.67 -10.60
C ASN A 90 -17.84 7.24 -11.10
N CYS A 91 -18.99 6.66 -10.81
CA CYS A 91 -19.39 5.39 -11.39
C CYS A 91 -19.90 5.57 -12.81
N SER A 92 -19.79 4.53 -13.63
CA SER A 92 -20.48 4.51 -14.92
C SER A 92 -22.00 4.38 -14.70
N LYS A 93 -22.80 4.62 -15.75
CA LYS A 93 -24.26 4.51 -15.66
C LYS A 93 -24.70 3.09 -15.34
N GLU A 94 -23.96 2.10 -15.83
CA GLU A 94 -24.23 0.68 -15.62
C GLU A 94 -23.88 0.24 -14.20
N GLU A 95 -22.88 0.88 -13.57
CA GLU A 95 -22.49 0.62 -12.18
C GLU A 95 -23.42 1.33 -11.16
N CYS A 96 -24.06 2.43 -11.57
CA CYS A 96 -25.00 3.22 -10.77
C CYS A 96 -26.43 2.67 -10.93
N ILE A 97 -26.67 1.50 -10.33
CA ILE A 97 -27.94 0.77 -10.46
C ILE A 97 -29.02 1.42 -9.60
N GLU A 98 -30.20 1.61 -10.16
CA GLU A 98 -31.40 2.05 -9.44
C GLU A 98 -31.96 0.90 -8.61
N TYR A 99 -31.76 0.96 -7.29
CA TYR A 99 -32.44 0.09 -6.35
C TYR A 99 -33.88 0.60 -6.16
N LEU A 100 -34.80 0.10 -7.00
CA LEU A 100 -36.24 0.23 -6.77
C LEU A 100 -36.61 -0.61 -5.53
N PRO A 101 -37.21 -0.01 -4.47
CA PRO A 101 -37.73 -0.74 -3.32
C PRO A 101 -38.96 -1.59 -3.66
#